data_AF-A0A350ATW5-F1
#
_entry.id   AF-A0A350ATW5-F1
#
_cell.length_a   1.000
_cell.length_b   1.000
_cell.length_c   1.000
_cell.angle_alpha   90.00
_cell.angle_beta   90.00
_cell.angle_gamma   90.00
#
_symmetry.space_group_name_H-M   'P 1'
#
loop_
_entity.id
_entity.type
_entity.pdbx_description
1 polymer ?
#
loop_
_entity_poly.entity_id
_entity_poly.type
_entity_poly.pdbx_seq_one_letter_code
_entity_poly.pdbx_strand_id
1 'polypeptide(L)'
;MKFTQYHFSLGLVAGALFFTACGKSDESATADSGAAEASAELVIPDAPDEAMQLIFSELAKGNGGIVWQAMPASYQSDVNTIVQLAGTKIDAEMYDTTIALLGRIGQVADKQQAFIVNSQFTKSSPEQKAKLEQALPSMLQLFEVVTTSDLATSAGLQSFDGQKFFDTTVSDLAKLSIELSKLEDSEQLTLEDLGQAEFSTVELSDLAATLKVAAGGQEQTEMLTKVEDRWVPADLAADWSTNMAQGIAQLEAISPEQMTASKPQMMTVIAMLDGVLTQIESAKTQEAFDESLQGAMMPLMGMMMMGQGMGGAAPAMPAPAMPTAP
;
A
#
# COMPACT_ATOMS: atom_id res chain seq x y z
N MET A 1 -11.89 -23.20 10.42
CA MET A 1 -10.95 -22.08 10.64
C MET A 1 -10.02 -21.98 9.43
N LYS A 2 -10.52 -21.50 8.27
CA LYS A 2 -9.75 -21.40 7.00
C LYS A 2 -10.37 -20.42 5.96
N PHE A 3 -11.14 -19.42 6.36
CA PHE A 3 -11.82 -18.51 5.40
C PHE A 3 -11.47 -17.02 5.54
N THR A 4 -10.55 -16.64 6.45
CA THR A 4 -10.25 -15.22 6.72
C THR A 4 -8.87 -14.78 6.21
N GLN A 5 -8.20 -15.58 5.37
CA GLN A 5 -6.85 -15.28 4.88
C GLN A 5 -6.78 -14.91 3.39
N TYR A 6 -7.92 -14.80 2.69
CA TYR A 6 -7.96 -14.54 1.24
C TYR A 6 -8.16 -13.06 0.86
N HIS A 7 -8.25 -12.13 1.82
CA HIS A 7 -8.37 -10.70 1.53
C HIS A 7 -7.06 -10.03 1.05
N PHE A 8 -5.96 -10.77 0.92
CA PHE A 8 -4.65 -10.18 0.61
C PHE A 8 -4.51 -9.77 -0.87
N SER A 9 -5.22 -10.41 -1.81
CA SER A 9 -5.11 -10.12 -3.25
C SER A 9 -6.08 -9.03 -3.73
N LEU A 10 -7.29 -8.91 -3.16
CA LEU A 10 -8.13 -7.70 -3.34
C LEU A 10 -7.64 -6.52 -2.49
N GLY A 11 -6.91 -6.81 -1.41
CA GLY A 11 -6.32 -5.83 -0.52
C GLY A 11 -5.12 -5.08 -1.09
N LEU A 12 -4.59 -5.43 -2.27
CA LEU A 12 -3.45 -4.72 -2.85
C LEU A 12 -3.85 -3.38 -3.49
N VAL A 13 -5.10 -3.25 -3.92
CA VAL A 13 -5.68 -1.97 -4.37
C VAL A 13 -6.20 -1.14 -3.18
N ALA A 14 -6.84 -1.78 -2.19
CA ALA A 14 -7.33 -1.09 -1.00
C ALA A 14 -6.22 -0.73 0.01
N GLY A 15 -5.16 -1.55 0.09
CA GLY A 15 -4.08 -1.42 1.06
C GLY A 15 -3.05 -0.35 0.72
N ALA A 16 -3.03 0.15 -0.51
CA ALA A 16 -2.16 1.26 -0.90
C ALA A 16 -2.56 2.60 -0.23
N LEU A 17 -3.73 2.68 0.40
CA LEU A 17 -4.26 3.92 1.00
C LEU A 17 -4.51 3.86 2.52
N PHE A 18 -4.30 2.71 3.17
CA PHE A 18 -4.57 2.54 4.61
C PHE A 18 -3.32 2.24 5.45
N PHE A 19 -2.31 3.10 5.35
CA PHE A 19 -1.41 3.28 6.48
C PHE A 19 -2.08 4.22 7.49
N THR A 20 -2.40 3.65 8.65
CA THR A 20 -2.79 4.26 9.95
C THR A 20 -4.28 4.43 10.28
N ALA A 21 -4.72 3.50 11.14
CA ALA A 21 -5.34 3.70 12.46
C ALA A 21 -6.87 3.83 12.62
N CYS A 22 -7.34 3.22 13.70
CA CYS A 22 -8.71 3.01 14.14
C CYS A 22 -9.21 4.14 15.05
N GLY A 23 -10.50 4.53 14.96
CA GLY A 23 -11.15 5.28 16.04
C GLY A 23 -12.54 5.83 15.72
N LYS A 24 -13.55 5.45 16.52
CA LYS A 24 -15.00 5.70 16.34
C LYS A 24 -15.47 7.18 16.30
N SER A 25 -16.41 7.44 15.38
CA SER A 25 -17.73 8.12 15.51
C SER A 25 -17.85 9.65 15.80
N ASP A 26 -18.32 10.46 14.82
CA ASP A 26 -19.71 11.00 14.67
C ASP A 26 -19.84 12.35 13.85
N GLU A 27 -20.61 12.27 12.75
CA GLU A 27 -21.57 13.20 12.06
C GLU A 27 -21.23 14.61 11.43
N SER A 28 -21.61 14.75 10.13
CA SER A 28 -22.23 15.90 9.39
C SER A 28 -21.48 16.74 8.30
N ALA A 29 -21.80 16.44 7.01
CA ALA A 29 -22.27 17.31 5.89
C ALA A 29 -21.34 18.09 4.88
N THR A 30 -21.16 17.49 3.68
CA THR A 30 -21.35 17.90 2.24
C THR A 30 -20.75 19.17 1.54
N ALA A 31 -20.21 18.91 0.31
CA ALA A 31 -20.30 19.64 -1.01
C ALA A 31 -18.98 20.24 -1.57
N ASP A 32 -18.66 20.33 -2.88
CA ASP A 32 -19.07 19.74 -4.18
C ASP A 32 -18.09 20.26 -5.29
N SER A 33 -17.84 19.43 -6.30
CA SER A 33 -17.51 19.70 -7.72
C SER A 33 -16.12 20.14 -8.22
N GLY A 34 -15.69 19.49 -9.32
CA GLY A 34 -15.04 20.16 -10.46
C GLY A 34 -13.99 19.36 -11.25
N ALA A 35 -14.41 18.55 -12.23
CA ALA A 35 -13.57 17.70 -13.11
C ALA A 35 -12.99 18.41 -14.36
N ALA A 36 -11.93 17.83 -14.97
CA ALA A 36 -11.48 18.12 -16.34
C ALA A 36 -10.86 16.89 -17.06
N GLU A 37 -11.53 16.51 -18.17
CA GLU A 37 -11.24 15.76 -19.43
C GLU A 37 -9.83 15.19 -19.76
N ALA A 38 -9.60 14.16 -20.60
CA ALA A 38 -10.21 12.86 -20.98
C ALA A 38 -9.33 12.25 -22.11
N SER A 39 -8.53 11.21 -21.81
CA SER A 39 -7.93 10.30 -22.81
C SER A 39 -8.97 9.26 -23.21
N ALA A 40 -8.98 8.76 -24.46
CA ALA A 40 -10.00 7.85 -25.01
C ALA A 40 -10.48 6.82 -23.97
N GLU A 41 -11.66 7.09 -23.41
CA GLU A 41 -12.10 6.54 -22.14
C GLU A 41 -12.61 5.12 -22.36
N LEU A 42 -11.95 4.14 -21.74
CA LEU A 42 -12.49 2.79 -21.68
C LEU A 42 -13.78 2.84 -20.87
N VAL A 43 -14.90 2.58 -21.53
CA VAL A 43 -16.21 2.60 -20.88
C VAL A 43 -16.36 1.32 -20.06
N ILE A 44 -16.46 1.49 -18.74
CA ILE A 44 -16.70 0.39 -17.81
C ILE A 44 -18.15 -0.07 -17.96
N PRO A 45 -18.40 -1.36 -18.25
CA PRO A 45 -19.76 -1.90 -18.39
C PRO A 45 -20.62 -1.71 -17.14
N ASP A 46 -21.93 -1.58 -17.36
CA ASP A 46 -22.91 -1.53 -16.26
C ASP A 46 -23.16 -2.92 -15.64
N ALA A 47 -22.96 -4.00 -16.40
CA ALA A 47 -23.10 -5.36 -15.90
C ALA A 47 -21.92 -5.69 -14.96
N PRO A 48 -22.18 -6.19 -13.73
CA PRO A 48 -21.14 -6.33 -12.70
C PRO A 48 -20.05 -7.35 -13.06
N ASP A 49 -20.41 -8.46 -13.70
CA ASP A 49 -19.45 -9.46 -14.18
C ASP A 49 -18.56 -8.92 -15.30
N GLU A 50 -19.16 -8.28 -16.32
CA GLU A 50 -18.41 -7.64 -17.41
C GLU A 50 -17.50 -6.52 -16.89
N ALA A 51 -17.97 -5.73 -15.91
CA ALA A 51 -17.19 -4.68 -15.26
C ALA A 51 -15.96 -5.24 -14.54
N MET A 52 -16.13 -6.25 -13.69
CA MET A 52 -15.02 -6.88 -12.98
C MET A 52 -14.06 -7.56 -13.94
N GLN A 53 -14.55 -8.23 -14.98
CA GLN A 53 -13.73 -8.85 -16.00
C GLN A 53 -12.85 -7.81 -16.72
N LEU A 54 -13.43 -6.67 -17.11
CA LEU A 54 -12.66 -5.58 -17.73
C LEU A 54 -11.59 -5.04 -16.78
N ILE A 55 -11.95 -4.74 -15.53
CA ILE A 55 -11.05 -4.15 -14.53
C ILE A 55 -9.85 -5.05 -14.29
N PHE A 56 -10.07 -6.34 -14.00
CA PHE A 56 -8.96 -7.27 -13.72
C PHE A 56 -8.15 -7.58 -14.99
N SER A 57 -8.78 -7.67 -16.16
CA SER A 57 -8.05 -7.89 -17.42
C SER A 57 -7.13 -6.71 -17.75
N GLU A 58 -7.59 -5.47 -17.58
CA GLU A 58 -6.78 -4.27 -17.82
C GLU A 58 -5.68 -4.10 -16.77
N LEU A 59 -6.00 -4.33 -15.49
CA LEU A 59 -5.01 -4.27 -14.42
C LEU A 59 -3.90 -5.32 -14.63
N ALA A 60 -4.25 -6.53 -15.05
CA ALA A 60 -3.28 -7.57 -15.39
C ALA A 60 -2.43 -7.25 -16.64
N LYS A 61 -2.88 -6.33 -17.51
CA LYS A 61 -2.07 -5.78 -18.61
C LYS A 61 -1.20 -4.60 -18.15
N GLY A 62 -1.24 -4.26 -16.86
CA GLY A 62 -0.50 -3.13 -16.29
C GLY A 62 -1.18 -1.78 -16.52
N ASN A 63 -2.49 -1.75 -16.81
CA ASN A 63 -3.27 -0.52 -16.84
C ASN A 63 -3.91 -0.31 -15.46
N GLY A 64 -3.19 0.35 -14.55
CA GLY A 64 -3.68 0.71 -13.22
C GLY A 64 -4.76 1.79 -13.25
N GLY A 65 -4.79 2.63 -14.29
CA GLY A 65 -5.78 3.69 -14.49
C GLY A 65 -7.23 3.20 -14.49
N ILE A 66 -7.48 1.97 -14.95
CA ILE A 66 -8.82 1.36 -14.97
C ILE A 66 -9.43 1.28 -13.57
N VAL A 67 -8.60 1.09 -12.54
CA VAL A 67 -9.05 1.01 -11.15
C VAL A 67 -9.53 2.37 -10.68
N TRP A 68 -8.80 3.45 -11.00
CA TRP A 68 -9.25 4.80 -10.69
C TRP A 68 -10.57 5.11 -11.38
N GLN A 69 -10.66 4.82 -12.67
CA GLN A 69 -11.88 5.03 -13.47
C GLN A 69 -13.08 4.22 -12.95
N ALA A 70 -12.83 3.03 -12.39
CA ALA A 70 -13.86 2.17 -11.81
C ALA A 70 -14.38 2.65 -10.45
N MET A 71 -13.66 3.52 -9.74
CA MET A 71 -14.13 4.05 -8.48
C MET A 71 -15.30 5.04 -8.67
N PRO A 72 -16.25 5.08 -7.70
CA PRO A 72 -17.20 6.17 -7.59
C PRO A 72 -16.51 7.55 -7.58
N ALA A 73 -17.20 8.58 -8.08
CA ALA A 73 -16.64 9.93 -8.12
C ALA A 73 -16.38 10.49 -6.71
N SER A 74 -17.26 10.18 -5.75
CA SER A 74 -17.01 10.52 -4.34
C SER A 74 -15.75 9.86 -3.80
N TYR A 75 -15.47 8.61 -4.18
CA TYR A 75 -14.31 7.88 -3.69
C TYR A 75 -13.01 8.46 -4.27
N GLN A 76 -13.02 8.79 -5.56
CA GLN A 76 -11.92 9.51 -6.19
C GLN A 76 -11.63 10.85 -5.49
N SER A 77 -12.69 11.62 -5.19
CA SER A 77 -12.58 12.89 -4.47
C SER A 77 -12.01 12.70 -3.06
N ASP A 78 -12.48 11.69 -2.34
CA ASP A 78 -12.02 11.34 -0.99
C ASP A 78 -10.52 11.02 -0.98
N VAL A 79 -10.05 10.17 -1.92
CA VAL A 79 -8.64 9.80 -2.04
C VAL A 79 -7.76 11.02 -2.34
N ASN A 80 -8.19 11.90 -3.27
CA ASN A 80 -7.44 13.13 -3.54
C ASN A 80 -7.40 14.03 -2.30
N THR A 81 -8.54 14.19 -1.62
CA THR A 81 -8.66 15.06 -0.45
C THR A 81 -7.74 14.61 0.68
N ILE A 82 -7.73 13.31 1.01
CA ILE A 82 -6.91 12.81 2.13
C ILE A 82 -5.41 12.93 1.84
N VAL A 83 -4.97 12.62 0.61
CA VAL A 83 -3.56 12.73 0.24
C VAL A 83 -3.09 14.18 0.23
N GLN A 84 -3.89 15.07 -0.36
CA GLN A 84 -3.60 16.50 -0.39
C GLN A 84 -3.59 17.09 1.02
N LEU A 85 -4.55 16.70 1.88
CA LEU A 85 -4.57 17.08 3.29
C LEU A 85 -3.29 16.65 4.00
N ALA A 86 -2.82 15.41 3.80
CA ALA A 86 -1.56 14.96 4.38
C ALA A 86 -0.39 15.86 3.97
N GLY A 87 -0.32 16.25 2.69
CA GLY A 87 0.67 17.21 2.18
C GLY A 87 0.63 18.59 2.84
N THR A 88 -0.51 19.00 3.42
CA THR A 88 -0.62 20.26 4.18
C THR A 88 -0.31 20.12 5.67
N LYS A 89 -0.42 18.91 6.21
CA LYS A 89 -0.28 18.64 7.66
C LYS A 89 1.12 18.21 8.07
N ILE A 90 1.85 17.58 7.17
CA ILE A 90 3.21 17.10 7.42
C ILE A 90 4.23 18.22 7.11
N ASP A 91 5.27 18.34 7.93
CA ASP A 91 6.39 19.25 7.64
C ASP A 91 7.13 18.80 6.37
N ALA A 92 7.21 19.71 5.39
CA ALA A 92 7.74 19.42 4.06
C ALA A 92 9.19 18.92 4.09
N GLU A 93 10.06 19.58 4.85
CA GLU A 93 11.47 19.19 4.94
C GLU A 93 11.60 17.80 5.57
N MET A 94 10.86 17.53 6.64
CA MET A 94 10.87 16.23 7.30
C MET A 94 10.37 15.12 6.37
N TYR A 95 9.30 15.36 5.62
CA TYR A 95 8.76 14.41 4.66
C TYR A 95 9.76 14.14 3.54
N ASP A 96 10.22 15.19 2.85
CA ASP A 96 11.11 15.08 1.70
C ASP A 96 12.44 14.42 2.08
N THR A 97 12.99 14.76 3.26
CA THR A 97 14.22 14.13 3.75
C THR A 97 14.00 12.66 4.10
N THR A 98 12.83 12.30 4.63
CA THR A 98 12.50 10.90 4.92
C THR A 98 12.37 10.07 3.64
N ILE A 99 11.67 10.58 2.62
CA ILE A 99 11.58 9.88 1.33
C ILE A 99 12.94 9.83 0.63
N ALA A 100 13.74 10.89 0.68
CA ALA A 100 15.09 10.88 0.15
C ALA A 100 15.96 9.80 0.82
N LEU A 101 15.84 9.63 2.15
CA LEU A 101 16.50 8.54 2.87
C LEU A 101 16.03 7.16 2.39
N LEU A 102 14.72 6.97 2.16
CA LEU A 102 14.21 5.71 1.59
C LEU A 102 14.77 5.44 0.19
N GLY A 103 14.82 6.44 -0.68
CA GLY A 103 15.46 6.33 -1.99
C GLY A 103 16.95 5.99 -1.87
N ARG A 104 17.64 6.55 -0.87
CA ARG A 104 19.04 6.22 -0.57
C ARG A 104 19.21 4.76 -0.14
N ILE A 105 18.30 4.21 0.66
CA ILE A 105 18.32 2.78 1.02
C ILE A 105 18.28 1.91 -0.24
N GLY A 106 17.36 2.20 -1.17
CA GLY A 106 17.27 1.50 -2.45
C GLY A 106 18.57 1.58 -3.25
N GLN A 107 19.15 2.77 -3.38
CA GLN A 107 20.42 2.97 -4.10
C GLN A 107 21.62 2.25 -3.46
N VAL A 108 21.69 2.20 -2.12
CA VAL A 108 22.74 1.47 -1.41
C VAL A 108 22.54 -0.03 -1.58
N ALA A 109 21.29 -0.51 -1.49
CA ALA A 109 20.98 -1.91 -1.70
C ALA A 109 21.28 -2.38 -3.13
N ASP A 110 21.01 -1.55 -4.12
CA ASP A 110 21.38 -1.80 -5.52
C ASP A 110 22.90 -1.90 -5.72
N LYS A 111 23.68 -1.04 -5.06
CA LYS A 111 25.15 -1.12 -5.12
C LYS A 111 25.71 -2.33 -4.39
N GLN A 112 25.07 -2.76 -3.31
CA GLN A 112 25.57 -3.80 -2.40
C GLN A 112 24.84 -5.13 -2.51
N GLN A 113 24.15 -5.39 -3.63
CA GLN A 113 23.36 -6.62 -3.85
C GLN A 113 24.14 -7.89 -3.51
N ALA A 114 25.38 -8.00 -4.00
CA ALA A 114 26.22 -9.17 -3.75
C ALA A 114 26.51 -9.40 -2.25
N PHE A 115 26.73 -8.33 -1.49
CA PHE A 115 26.97 -8.43 -0.05
C PHE A 115 25.68 -8.70 0.74
N ILE A 116 24.54 -8.17 0.29
CA ILE A 116 23.23 -8.45 0.87
C ILE A 116 22.90 -9.95 0.77
N VAL A 117 23.03 -10.52 -0.44
CA VAL A 117 22.76 -11.95 -0.69
C VAL A 117 23.68 -12.84 0.15
N ASN A 118 24.92 -12.41 0.35
CA ASN A 118 25.92 -13.20 1.07
C ASN A 118 26.01 -12.91 2.57
N SER A 119 25.21 -11.96 3.08
CA SER A 119 25.28 -11.54 4.47
C SER A 119 25.04 -12.69 5.45
N GLN A 120 25.85 -12.72 6.51
CA GLN A 120 25.69 -13.69 7.59
C GLN A 120 24.42 -13.49 8.44
N PHE A 121 23.79 -12.31 8.35
CA PHE A 121 22.57 -11.99 9.12
C PHE A 121 21.32 -12.70 8.61
N THR A 122 21.30 -13.13 7.34
CA THR A 122 20.12 -13.78 6.73
C THR A 122 20.08 -15.29 6.99
N LYS A 123 21.16 -15.91 7.53
CA LYS A 123 21.31 -17.36 7.78
C LYS A 123 20.68 -18.26 6.69
N SER A 124 20.79 -17.83 5.44
CA SER A 124 20.02 -18.41 4.32
C SER A 124 20.75 -19.60 3.70
N SER A 125 19.98 -20.63 3.33
CA SER A 125 20.46 -21.76 2.53
C SER A 125 20.89 -21.29 1.12
N PRO A 126 21.69 -22.08 0.37
CA PRO A 126 22.07 -21.72 -1.00
C PRO A 126 20.86 -21.47 -1.92
N GLU A 127 19.80 -22.24 -1.76
CA GLU A 127 18.55 -22.09 -2.50
C GLU A 127 17.84 -20.76 -2.17
N GLN A 128 17.77 -20.41 -0.87
CA GLN A 128 17.18 -19.14 -0.43
C GLN A 128 17.99 -17.94 -0.93
N LYS A 129 19.32 -18.05 -0.97
CA LYS A 129 20.19 -17.02 -1.55
C LYS A 129 19.95 -16.84 -3.05
N ALA A 130 19.82 -17.93 -3.79
CA ALA A 130 19.51 -17.86 -5.22
C ALA A 130 18.14 -17.23 -5.49
N LYS A 131 17.12 -17.55 -4.68
CA LYS A 131 15.80 -16.91 -4.77
C LYS A 131 15.89 -15.41 -4.44
N LEU A 132 16.62 -15.04 -3.39
CA LEU A 132 16.85 -13.63 -3.04
C LEU A 132 17.58 -12.88 -4.16
N GLU A 133 18.64 -13.46 -4.72
CA GLU A 133 19.39 -12.87 -5.83
C GLU A 133 18.52 -12.63 -7.07
N GLN A 134 17.59 -13.55 -7.37
CA GLN A 134 16.62 -13.39 -8.45
C GLN A 134 15.55 -12.35 -8.16
N ALA A 135 15.08 -12.26 -6.91
CA ALA A 135 14.01 -11.33 -6.50
C ALA A 135 14.50 -9.91 -6.21
N LEU A 136 15.78 -9.74 -5.87
CA LEU A 136 16.34 -8.47 -5.42
C LEU A 136 16.16 -7.33 -6.44
N PRO A 137 16.34 -7.51 -7.76
CA PRO A 137 16.06 -6.46 -8.73
C PRO A 137 14.60 -5.97 -8.68
N SER A 138 13.63 -6.88 -8.66
CA SER A 138 12.20 -6.51 -8.57
C SER A 138 11.85 -5.86 -7.23
N MET A 139 12.48 -6.29 -6.13
CA MET A 139 12.35 -5.61 -4.83
C MET A 139 12.91 -4.18 -4.88
N LEU A 140 14.05 -3.96 -5.53
CA LEU A 140 14.65 -2.63 -5.69
C LEU A 140 13.79 -1.73 -6.58
N GLN A 141 13.23 -2.28 -7.64
CA GLN A 141 12.31 -1.56 -8.52
C GLN A 141 11.02 -1.16 -7.78
N LEU A 142 10.52 -1.98 -6.84
CA LEU A 142 9.42 -1.58 -5.95
C LEU A 142 9.77 -0.33 -5.13
N PHE A 143 10.96 -0.27 -4.54
CA PHE A 143 11.43 0.92 -3.82
C PHE A 143 11.53 2.13 -4.76
N GLU A 144 12.07 1.93 -5.96
CA GLU A 144 12.18 2.98 -6.97
C GLU A 144 10.82 3.56 -7.32
N VAL A 145 9.85 2.72 -7.71
CA VAL A 145 8.49 3.15 -8.08
C VAL A 145 7.85 4.01 -7.00
N VAL A 146 7.97 3.62 -5.72
CA VAL A 146 7.42 4.41 -4.60
C VAL A 146 8.17 5.72 -4.41
N THR A 147 9.51 5.68 -4.41
CA THR A 147 10.37 6.85 -4.12
C THR A 147 10.50 7.82 -5.29
N THR A 148 10.00 7.47 -6.47
CA THR A 148 9.88 8.36 -7.63
C THR A 148 8.43 8.69 -7.99
N SER A 149 7.46 8.25 -7.19
CA SER A 149 6.04 8.51 -7.42
C SER A 149 5.65 9.96 -7.13
N ASP A 150 4.42 10.33 -7.50
CA ASP A 150 3.84 11.62 -7.10
C ASP A 150 3.69 11.76 -5.57
N LEU A 151 3.76 10.67 -4.82
CA LEU A 151 3.78 10.72 -3.35
C LEU A 151 5.18 11.02 -2.80
N ALA A 152 6.24 10.95 -3.61
CA ALA A 152 7.61 10.98 -3.08
C ALA A 152 8.06 12.34 -2.52
N THR A 153 7.25 13.39 -2.71
CA THR A 153 7.55 14.74 -2.20
C THR A 153 6.32 15.36 -1.57
N SER A 154 6.54 16.24 -0.60
CA SER A 154 5.51 17.04 0.04
C SER A 154 4.72 17.88 -0.98
N ALA A 155 5.40 18.44 -1.98
CA ALA A 155 4.77 19.14 -3.10
C ALA A 155 3.87 18.19 -3.91
N GLY A 156 4.34 16.97 -4.18
CA GLY A 156 3.59 15.96 -4.89
C GLY A 156 2.34 15.49 -4.13
N LEU A 157 2.42 15.36 -2.80
CA LEU A 157 1.23 15.15 -1.96
C LEU A 157 0.21 16.28 -2.11
N GLN A 158 0.66 17.54 -2.00
CA GLN A 158 -0.21 18.71 -2.09
C GLN A 158 -0.87 18.87 -3.46
N SER A 159 -0.18 18.47 -4.53
CA SER A 159 -0.70 18.50 -5.90
C SER A 159 -1.14 17.12 -6.39
N PHE A 160 -1.47 16.21 -5.48
CA PHE A 160 -1.76 14.83 -5.85
C PHE A 160 -2.93 14.74 -6.84
N ASP A 161 -2.72 13.96 -7.88
CA ASP A 161 -3.70 13.63 -8.91
C ASP A 161 -3.82 12.11 -8.96
N GLY A 162 -4.95 11.59 -8.46
CA GLY A 162 -5.17 10.16 -8.40
C GLY A 162 -5.22 9.47 -9.76
N GLN A 163 -5.77 10.10 -10.81
CA GLN A 163 -5.78 9.47 -12.15
C GLN A 163 -4.34 9.29 -12.63
N LYS A 164 -3.52 10.35 -12.56
CA LYS A 164 -2.11 10.29 -12.94
C LYS A 164 -1.32 9.28 -12.11
N PHE A 165 -1.57 9.22 -10.79
CA PHE A 165 -0.91 8.26 -9.91
C PHE A 165 -1.26 6.81 -10.28
N PHE A 166 -2.51 6.53 -10.61
CA PHE A 166 -2.94 5.19 -11.01
C PHE A 166 -2.43 4.82 -12.42
N ASP A 167 -2.42 5.76 -13.35
CA ASP A 167 -1.88 5.59 -14.71
C ASP A 167 -0.37 5.32 -14.73
N THR A 168 0.34 5.74 -13.69
CA THR A 168 1.79 5.62 -13.60
C THR A 168 2.21 4.64 -12.51
N THR A 169 2.13 5.05 -11.26
CA THR A 169 2.66 4.32 -10.10
C THR A 169 1.93 3.00 -9.91
N VAL A 170 0.59 2.99 -9.88
CA VAL A 170 -0.17 1.74 -9.70
C VAL A 170 0.00 0.81 -10.91
N SER A 171 0.12 1.38 -12.11
CA SER A 171 0.40 0.62 -13.34
C SER A 171 1.75 -0.11 -13.26
N ASP A 172 2.78 0.55 -12.76
CA ASP A 172 4.10 -0.07 -12.58
C ASP A 172 4.12 -1.07 -11.43
N LEU A 173 3.41 -0.80 -10.33
CA LEU A 173 3.21 -1.77 -9.24
C LEU A 173 2.47 -3.02 -9.70
N ALA A 174 1.47 -2.90 -10.58
CA ALA A 174 0.76 -4.05 -11.13
C ALA A 174 1.69 -4.94 -11.96
N LYS A 175 2.52 -4.35 -12.83
CA LYS A 175 3.53 -5.09 -13.61
C LYS A 175 4.55 -5.79 -12.70
N LEU A 176 5.04 -5.07 -11.69
CA LEU A 176 5.96 -5.61 -10.69
C LEU A 176 5.36 -6.78 -9.92
N SER A 177 4.10 -6.67 -9.52
CA SER A 177 3.41 -7.75 -8.81
C SER A 177 3.33 -9.03 -9.65
N ILE A 178 3.13 -8.89 -10.96
CA ILE A 178 3.11 -10.02 -11.91
C ILE A 178 4.50 -10.64 -12.08
N GLU A 179 5.54 -9.82 -12.15
CA GLU A 179 6.92 -10.31 -12.25
C GLU A 179 7.33 -11.04 -10.97
N LEU A 180 7.00 -10.48 -9.80
CA LEU A 180 7.30 -11.08 -8.50
C LEU A 180 6.54 -12.40 -8.29
N SER A 181 5.28 -12.51 -8.72
CA SER A 181 4.51 -13.75 -8.55
C SER A 181 5.10 -14.91 -9.33
N LYS A 182 5.86 -14.67 -10.41
CA LYS A 182 6.56 -15.72 -11.17
C LYS A 182 7.78 -16.30 -10.45
N LEU A 183 8.26 -15.61 -9.41
CA LEU A 183 9.38 -16.07 -8.59
C LEU A 183 8.93 -16.92 -7.39
N GLU A 184 7.63 -16.99 -7.14
CA GLU A 184 7.06 -17.72 -6.02
C GLU A 184 6.16 -18.86 -6.49
N ASP A 185 6.52 -20.09 -6.14
CA ASP A 185 5.58 -21.21 -6.21
C ASP A 185 4.57 -21.07 -5.06
N SER A 186 3.49 -20.33 -5.31
CA SER A 186 2.40 -20.14 -4.35
C SER A 186 1.08 -20.66 -4.91
N GLU A 187 0.26 -21.27 -4.05
CA GLU A 187 -1.12 -21.66 -4.38
C GLU A 187 -2.10 -20.46 -4.29
N GLN A 188 -1.59 -19.24 -4.11
CA GLN A 188 -2.42 -18.04 -4.03
C GLN A 188 -2.73 -17.51 -5.43
N LEU A 189 -3.93 -16.96 -5.59
CA LEU A 189 -4.33 -16.31 -6.85
C LEU A 189 -3.43 -15.11 -7.12
N THR A 190 -2.84 -15.11 -8.31
CA THR A 190 -2.04 -14.00 -8.81
C THR A 190 -2.92 -12.99 -9.55
N LEU A 191 -2.37 -11.81 -9.81
CA LEU A 191 -3.04 -10.82 -10.67
C LEU A 191 -3.22 -11.35 -12.11
N GLU A 192 -2.28 -12.18 -12.61
CA GLU A 192 -2.44 -12.83 -13.92
C GLU A 192 -3.61 -13.82 -13.93
N ASP A 193 -3.82 -14.59 -12.85
CA ASP A 193 -4.97 -15.50 -12.72
C ASP A 193 -6.29 -14.74 -12.70
N LEU A 194 -6.35 -13.63 -11.95
CA LEU A 194 -7.54 -12.77 -11.87
C LEU A 194 -7.84 -12.08 -13.20
N GLY A 195 -6.81 -11.67 -13.95
CA GLY A 195 -6.97 -11.10 -15.29
C GLY A 195 -7.51 -12.08 -16.34
N GLN A 196 -7.43 -13.39 -16.05
CA GLN A 196 -7.96 -14.49 -16.88
C GLN A 196 -9.20 -15.15 -16.26
N ALA A 197 -9.69 -14.63 -15.13
CA ALA A 197 -10.78 -15.22 -14.40
C ALA A 197 -12.11 -15.14 -15.17
N GLU A 198 -12.97 -16.11 -14.91
CA GLU A 198 -14.36 -16.11 -15.36
C GLU A 198 -15.25 -15.52 -14.25
N PHE A 199 -15.97 -14.45 -14.58
CA PHE A 199 -16.92 -13.81 -13.70
C PHE A 199 -18.34 -14.15 -14.19
N SER A 200 -19.20 -14.57 -13.27
CA SER A 200 -20.60 -14.86 -13.58
C SER A 200 -21.52 -14.32 -12.51
N THR A 201 -22.55 -13.57 -12.93
CA THR A 201 -23.55 -13.05 -12.00
C THR A 201 -24.46 -14.17 -11.48
N VAL A 202 -24.46 -14.37 -10.17
CA VAL A 202 -25.30 -15.37 -9.47
C VAL A 202 -26.59 -14.73 -8.99
N GLU A 203 -26.51 -13.53 -8.43
CA GLU A 203 -27.66 -12.74 -7.99
C GLU A 203 -27.46 -11.29 -8.41
N LEU A 204 -28.55 -10.63 -8.80
CA LEU A 204 -28.54 -9.23 -9.22
C LEU A 204 -29.80 -8.52 -8.75
N SER A 205 -29.59 -7.33 -8.21
CA SER A 205 -30.60 -6.32 -7.91
C SER A 205 -30.10 -4.96 -8.39
N ASP A 206 -30.92 -3.91 -8.24
CA ASP A 206 -30.55 -2.56 -8.67
C ASP A 206 -29.31 -2.00 -7.95
N LEU A 207 -29.06 -2.41 -6.70
CA LEU A 207 -28.00 -1.87 -5.85
C LEU A 207 -27.00 -2.90 -5.33
N ALA A 208 -27.21 -4.19 -5.59
CA ALA A 208 -26.35 -5.26 -5.11
C ALA A 208 -26.25 -6.39 -6.13
N ALA A 209 -25.07 -6.99 -6.22
CA ALA A 209 -24.81 -8.15 -7.06
C ALA A 209 -23.95 -9.17 -6.29
N THR A 210 -24.15 -10.44 -6.60
CA THR A 210 -23.33 -11.54 -6.12
C THR A 210 -22.69 -12.19 -7.33
N LEU A 211 -21.35 -12.13 -7.43
CA LEU A 211 -20.60 -12.75 -8.52
C LEU A 211 -19.97 -14.05 -8.05
N LYS A 212 -19.96 -15.06 -8.91
CA LYS A 212 -19.05 -16.20 -8.80
C LYS A 212 -17.81 -15.90 -9.65
N VAL A 213 -16.64 -16.05 -9.05
CA VAL A 213 -15.33 -15.85 -9.66
C VAL A 213 -14.61 -17.19 -9.73
N ALA A 214 -14.24 -17.62 -10.94
CA ALA A 214 -13.42 -18.81 -11.16
C ALA A 214 -12.05 -18.40 -11.71
N ALA A 215 -10.99 -18.62 -10.93
CA ALA A 215 -9.62 -18.22 -11.25
C ALA A 215 -8.64 -19.25 -10.68
N GLY A 216 -7.54 -19.56 -11.39
CA GLY A 216 -6.48 -20.44 -10.85
C GLY A 216 -6.96 -21.82 -10.36
N GLY A 217 -8.06 -22.34 -10.91
CA GLY A 217 -8.69 -23.60 -10.44
C GLY A 217 -9.45 -23.49 -9.11
N GLN A 218 -9.63 -22.28 -8.60
CA GLN A 218 -10.42 -21.95 -7.41
C GLN A 218 -11.72 -21.26 -7.83
N GLU A 219 -12.77 -21.44 -7.01
CA GLU A 219 -14.05 -20.75 -7.18
C GLU A 219 -14.41 -20.06 -5.87
N GLN A 220 -14.82 -18.79 -5.97
CA GLN A 220 -15.30 -18.01 -4.83
C GLN A 220 -16.49 -17.15 -5.22
N THR A 221 -17.17 -16.63 -4.21
CA THR A 221 -18.29 -15.71 -4.37
C THR A 221 -17.90 -14.35 -3.81
N GLU A 222 -18.13 -13.30 -4.57
CA GLU A 222 -17.89 -11.91 -4.16
C GLU A 222 -19.19 -11.11 -4.20
N MET A 223 -19.45 -10.35 -3.13
CA MET A 223 -20.60 -9.45 -3.06
C MET A 223 -20.18 -8.05 -3.48
N LEU A 224 -20.98 -7.43 -4.35
CA LEU A 224 -20.80 -6.09 -4.85
C LEU A 224 -21.99 -5.21 -4.46
N THR A 225 -21.73 -3.94 -4.21
CA THR A 225 -22.72 -2.89 -4.01
C THR A 225 -22.52 -1.81 -5.06
N LYS A 226 -23.63 -1.31 -5.62
CA LYS A 226 -23.60 -0.22 -6.59
C LYS A 226 -23.55 1.12 -5.86
N VAL A 227 -22.50 1.90 -6.13
CA VAL A 227 -22.26 3.24 -5.57
C VAL A 227 -22.01 4.19 -6.73
N GLU A 228 -22.86 5.20 -6.93
CA GLU A 228 -22.71 6.20 -8.02
C GLU A 228 -22.47 5.56 -9.40
N ASP A 229 -23.28 4.55 -9.73
CA ASP A 229 -23.17 3.77 -10.96
C ASP A 229 -21.90 2.92 -11.14
N ARG A 230 -21.11 2.75 -10.08
CA ARG A 230 -19.96 1.84 -10.04
C ARG A 230 -20.18 0.65 -9.12
N TRP A 231 -19.69 -0.51 -9.53
CA TRP A 231 -19.71 -1.70 -8.69
C TRP A 231 -18.48 -1.75 -7.80
N VAL A 232 -18.71 -1.81 -6.49
CA VAL A 232 -17.68 -1.82 -5.46
C VAL A 232 -17.85 -3.07 -4.59
N PRO A 233 -16.78 -3.76 -4.16
CA PRO A 233 -16.87 -4.81 -3.16
C PRO A 233 -17.70 -4.35 -1.94
N ALA A 234 -18.68 -5.14 -1.53
CA ALA A 234 -19.67 -4.73 -0.53
C ALA A 234 -19.02 -4.35 0.81
N ASP A 235 -17.98 -5.08 1.23
CA ASP A 235 -17.22 -4.79 2.45
C ASP A 235 -16.51 -3.43 2.35
N LEU A 236 -15.92 -3.11 1.19
CA LEU A 236 -15.28 -1.82 0.95
C LEU A 236 -16.32 -0.69 0.97
N ALA A 237 -17.46 -0.88 0.29
CA ALA A 237 -18.51 0.12 0.23
C ALA A 237 -19.13 0.42 1.60
N ALA A 238 -19.29 -0.60 2.45
CA ALA A 238 -19.84 -0.46 3.79
C ALA A 238 -18.95 0.38 4.72
N ASP A 239 -17.63 0.18 4.63
CA ASP A 239 -16.68 0.83 5.55
C ASP A 239 -16.06 2.11 4.99
N TRP A 240 -16.19 2.39 3.68
CA TRP A 240 -15.51 3.49 3.00
C TRP A 240 -15.66 4.84 3.71
N SER A 241 -16.91 5.30 3.88
CA SER A 241 -17.17 6.63 4.45
C SER A 241 -16.64 6.77 5.88
N THR A 242 -16.76 5.70 6.67
CA THR A 242 -16.23 5.66 8.04
C THR A 242 -14.71 5.74 8.03
N ASN A 243 -14.04 4.96 7.18
CA ASN A 243 -12.59 4.93 7.09
C ASN A 243 -12.01 6.25 6.55
N MET A 244 -12.64 6.85 5.55
CA MET A 244 -12.24 8.15 5.01
C MET A 244 -12.37 9.27 6.03
N ALA A 245 -13.49 9.33 6.74
CA ALA A 245 -13.69 10.32 7.81
C ALA A 245 -12.66 10.15 8.93
N GLN A 246 -12.37 8.90 9.33
CA GLN A 246 -11.35 8.62 10.34
C GLN A 246 -9.95 9.03 9.88
N GLY A 247 -9.57 8.72 8.64
CA GLY A 247 -8.28 9.09 8.08
C GLY A 247 -8.10 10.61 8.03
N ILE A 248 -9.11 11.34 7.58
CA ILE A 248 -9.12 12.82 7.57
C ILE A 248 -8.97 13.36 9.00
N ALA A 249 -9.79 12.89 9.95
CA ALA A 249 -9.75 13.35 11.34
C ALA A 249 -8.37 13.13 11.99
N GLN A 250 -7.69 12.03 11.67
CA GLN A 250 -6.34 11.75 12.18
C GLN A 250 -5.30 12.72 11.62
N LEU A 251 -5.37 13.02 10.33
CA LEU A 251 -4.49 14.03 9.73
C LEU A 251 -4.76 15.42 10.31
N GLU A 252 -6.02 15.75 10.58
CA GLU A 252 -6.38 17.01 11.22
C GLU A 252 -5.91 17.12 12.67
N ALA A 253 -5.86 16.00 13.38
CA ALA A 253 -5.38 15.91 14.76
C ALA A 253 -3.85 16.06 14.89
N ILE A 254 -3.09 16.04 13.78
CA ILE A 254 -1.65 16.31 13.79
C ILE A 254 -1.43 17.75 14.26
N SER A 255 -0.84 17.91 15.45
CA SER A 255 -0.50 19.23 16.01
C SER A 255 0.76 19.78 15.34
N PRO A 256 0.69 20.96 14.69
CA PRO A 256 1.87 21.63 14.13
C PRO A 256 2.93 21.92 15.20
N GLU A 257 2.50 22.21 16.43
CA GLU A 257 3.39 22.48 17.56
C GLU A 257 4.17 21.23 17.97
N GLN A 258 3.49 20.08 18.07
CA GLN A 258 4.15 18.80 18.36
C GLN A 258 5.11 18.41 17.25
N MET A 259 4.72 18.60 15.98
CA MET A 259 5.59 18.31 14.84
C MET A 259 6.83 19.19 14.82
N THR A 260 6.68 20.48 15.11
CA THR A 260 7.81 21.41 15.20
C THR A 260 8.75 21.03 16.35
N ALA A 261 8.20 20.60 17.48
CA ALA A 261 8.98 20.20 18.65
C ALA A 261 9.76 18.89 18.42
N SER A 262 9.18 17.92 17.69
CA SER A 262 9.81 16.62 17.40
C SER A 262 10.79 16.67 16.23
N LYS A 263 10.62 17.63 15.30
CA LYS A 263 11.43 17.75 14.08
C LYS A 263 12.94 17.68 14.31
N PRO A 264 13.57 18.44 15.24
CA PRO A 264 15.02 18.35 15.45
C PRO A 264 15.50 16.95 15.86
N GLN A 265 14.71 16.24 16.67
CA GLN A 265 15.02 14.87 17.07
C GLN A 265 14.91 13.91 15.87
N MET A 266 13.86 14.03 15.07
CA MET A 266 13.66 13.21 13.87
C MET A 266 14.77 13.44 12.84
N MET A 267 15.12 14.69 12.56
CA MET A 267 16.21 15.03 11.64
C MET A 267 17.56 14.51 12.12
N THR A 268 17.81 14.48 13.44
CA THR A 268 19.02 13.86 14.01
C THR A 268 19.06 12.35 13.75
N VAL A 269 17.93 11.67 13.91
CA VAL A 269 17.82 10.23 13.62
C VAL A 269 18.03 9.97 12.13
N ILE A 270 17.43 10.77 11.24
CA ILE A 270 17.60 10.66 9.79
C ILE A 270 19.08 10.82 9.41
N ALA A 271 19.77 11.84 9.92
CA ALA A 271 21.19 12.06 9.67
C ALA A 271 22.07 10.90 10.19
N MET A 272 21.72 10.32 11.33
CA MET A 272 22.41 9.14 11.86
C MET A 272 22.24 7.93 10.92
N LEU A 273 21.03 7.68 10.44
CA LEU A 273 20.74 6.58 9.51
C LEU A 273 21.45 6.79 8.16
N ASP A 274 21.48 8.02 7.65
CA ASP A 274 22.23 8.35 6.43
C ASP A 274 23.74 8.10 6.58
N GLY A 275 24.30 8.44 7.75
CA GLY A 275 25.69 8.12 8.09
C GLY A 275 25.97 6.62 8.10
N VAL A 276 25.04 5.81 8.62
CA VAL A 276 25.12 4.35 8.57
C VAL A 276 25.05 3.84 7.12
N LEU A 277 24.13 4.35 6.31
CA LEU A 277 24.02 3.98 4.89
C LEU A 277 25.30 4.31 4.12
N THR A 278 25.94 5.44 4.42
CA THR A 278 27.24 5.82 3.84
C THR A 278 28.34 4.81 4.18
N GLN A 279 28.36 4.30 5.41
CA GLN A 279 29.33 3.26 5.81
C GLN A 279 29.08 1.95 5.07
N ILE A 280 27.82 1.51 5.00
CA ILE A 280 27.42 0.31 4.27
C ILE A 280 27.76 0.43 2.78
N GLU A 281 27.48 1.56 2.15
CA GLU A 281 27.83 1.81 0.75
C GLU A 281 29.34 1.79 0.51
N SER A 282 30.13 2.28 1.46
CA SER A 282 31.59 2.34 1.33
C SER A 282 32.27 0.99 1.52
N ALA A 283 31.54 -0.03 1.99
CA ALA A 283 32.07 -1.38 2.17
C ALA A 283 32.52 -1.97 0.83
N LYS A 284 33.76 -2.49 0.80
CA LYS A 284 34.38 -3.13 -0.37
C LYS A 284 34.58 -4.63 -0.19
N THR A 285 34.31 -5.15 1.00
CA THR A 285 34.43 -6.57 1.35
C THR A 285 33.20 -7.01 2.13
N GLN A 286 32.93 -8.32 2.12
CA GLN A 286 31.82 -8.90 2.88
C GLN A 286 31.96 -8.63 4.38
N GLU A 287 33.17 -8.73 4.94
CA GLU A 287 33.38 -8.48 6.38
C GLU A 287 33.07 -7.02 6.74
N ALA A 288 33.53 -6.06 5.93
CA ALA A 288 33.26 -4.64 6.18
C ALA A 288 31.76 -4.30 6.06
N PHE A 289 31.06 -4.95 5.13
CA PHE A 289 29.62 -4.81 4.98
C PHE A 289 28.88 -5.36 6.20
N ASP A 290 29.20 -6.58 6.63
CA ASP A 290 28.56 -7.22 7.77
C ASP A 290 28.89 -6.50 9.09
N GLU A 291 30.10 -5.97 9.27
CA GLU A 291 30.46 -5.14 10.43
C GLU A 291 29.64 -3.84 10.47
N SER A 292 29.46 -3.19 9.31
CA SER A 292 28.65 -1.98 9.19
C SER A 292 27.18 -2.25 9.53
N LEU A 293 26.62 -3.37 9.06
CA LEU A 293 25.27 -3.81 9.44
C LEU A 293 25.15 -4.11 10.94
N GLN A 294 26.13 -4.79 11.52
CA GLN A 294 26.14 -5.08 12.95
C GLN A 294 26.16 -3.81 13.80
N GLY A 295 26.99 -2.84 13.41
CA GLY A 295 27.08 -1.53 14.05
C GLY A 295 25.75 -0.77 13.98
N ALA A 296 25.01 -0.91 12.89
CA ALA A 296 23.69 -0.30 12.70
C ALA A 296 22.59 -0.92 13.59
N MET A 297 22.66 -2.23 13.86
CA MET A 297 21.61 -2.94 14.62
C MET A 297 21.48 -2.45 16.07
N MET A 298 22.57 -2.04 16.72
CA MET A 298 22.57 -1.64 18.13
C MET A 298 21.74 -0.36 18.38
N PRO A 299 21.97 0.76 17.65
CA PRO A 299 21.11 1.94 17.73
C PRO A 299 19.64 1.64 17.37
N LEU A 300 19.40 0.84 16.34
CA LEU A 300 18.04 0.46 15.91
C LEU A 300 17.29 -0.31 17.01
N MET A 301 17.95 -1.26 17.67
CA MET A 301 17.37 -2.00 18.79
C MET A 301 17.08 -1.08 19.99
N GLY A 302 17.99 -0.15 20.30
CA GLY A 302 17.78 0.86 21.34
C GLY A 302 16.56 1.75 21.07
N MET A 303 16.35 2.15 19.81
CA MET A 303 15.18 2.93 19.41
C MET A 303 13.88 2.11 19.49
N MET A 304 13.87 0.84 19.07
CA MET A 304 12.70 -0.03 19.24
C MET A 304 12.30 -0.19 20.70
N MET A 305 13.27 -0.37 21.61
CA MET A 305 13.01 -0.48 23.05
C MET A 305 12.46 0.82 23.66
N MET A 306 12.93 1.98 23.19
CA MET A 306 12.41 3.29 23.63
C MET A 306 11.00 3.58 23.08
N GLY A 307 10.70 3.16 21.85
CA GLY A 307 9.37 3.29 21.25
C GLY A 307 8.30 2.46 21.96
N GLN A 308 8.68 1.29 22.49
CA GLN A 308 7.78 0.43 23.26
C GLN A 308 7.54 0.91 24.70
N GLY A 309 8.41 1.78 25.23
CA GLY A 309 8.29 2.37 26.57
C GLY A 309 7.44 3.66 26.65
N MET A 310 7.11 4.27 25.51
CA MET A 310 6.29 5.50 25.41
C MET A 310 4.84 5.23 24.94
N GLY A 311 4.53 4.01 24.49
CA GLY A 311 3.16 3.55 24.20
C GLY A 311 2.52 2.92 25.42
N GLY A 312 1.88 3.72 26.27
CA GLY A 312 1.19 3.26 27.47
C GLY A 312 0.23 2.08 27.20
N ALA A 313 0.28 1.10 28.10
CA ALA A 313 -0.61 -0.05 28.26
C ALA A 313 -1.81 -0.11 27.30
N ALA A 314 -1.73 -0.98 26.29
CA ALA A 314 -2.93 -1.50 25.65
C ALA A 314 -3.82 -2.14 26.74
N PRO A 315 -5.07 -1.69 26.94
CA PRO A 315 -6.02 -2.46 27.73
C PRO A 315 -6.20 -3.79 27.01
N ALA A 316 -6.06 -4.91 27.72
CA ALA A 316 -6.50 -6.19 27.21
C ALA A 316 -7.95 -6.03 26.74
N MET A 317 -8.18 -6.26 25.44
CA MET A 317 -9.53 -6.34 24.89
C MET A 317 -10.32 -7.35 25.73
N PRO A 318 -11.47 -6.97 26.32
CA PRO A 318 -12.36 -7.98 26.88
C PRO A 318 -12.77 -8.91 25.74
N ALA A 319 -12.50 -10.20 25.90
CA ALA A 319 -12.98 -11.21 24.96
C ALA A 319 -14.50 -11.05 24.79
N PRO A 320 -15.03 -11.08 23.55
CA PRO A 320 -16.48 -11.06 23.36
C PRO A 320 -17.08 -12.25 24.10
N ALA A 321 -18.01 -11.95 25.03
CA ALA A 321 -18.75 -12.98 25.73
C ALA A 321 -19.49 -13.82 24.70
N MET A 322 -19.19 -15.12 24.66
CA MET A 322 -19.94 -16.04 23.83
C MET A 322 -21.40 -16.06 24.30
N PRO A 323 -22.38 -16.00 23.38
CA PRO A 323 -23.76 -16.27 23.74
C PRO A 323 -23.86 -17.73 24.18
N THR A 324 -24.11 -17.93 25.47
CA THR A 324 -24.57 -19.22 25.97
C THR A 324 -26.00 -19.42 25.47
N ALA A 325 -26.18 -20.24 24.44
CA ALA A 325 -27.50 -20.75 24.09
C ALA A 325 -27.83 -21.94 25.03
N PRO A 326 -29.10 -22.10 25.43
CA PRO A 326 -29.58 -23.31 26.10
C PRO A 326 -29.56 -24.55 25.20
#